data_AF-A0A168PZ88-F1
#
_entry.id   AF-A0A168PZ88-F1
#
_cell.length_a   1.000
_cell.length_b   1.000
_cell.length_c   1.000
_cell.angle_alpha   90.00
_cell.angle_beta   90.00
_cell.angle_gamma   90.00
#
_symmetry.space_group_name_H-M   'P 1'
#
loop_
_entity.id
_entity.type
_entity.pdbx_description
1 polymer ?
#
loop_
_entity_poly.entity_id
_entity_poly.type
_entity_poly.pdbx_seq_one_letter_code
_entity_poly.pdbx_strand_id
1 'polypeptide(L)'
;MEHFNKQHVTYLNEYGWSIERFASETNYAAGTLQSYEDHMNTIRTQGNVDLTPFIEEEVVETGYILNEKTDHYNQIVGYILESGENIVGGYLEFNHEVKQIDGIIRIDKGETTPMFNSNDMNEQSILGHIVIHNNNK
;
A
#
# COMPACT_ATOMS: atom_id res chain seq x y z
N MET A 1 15.75 11.48 10.36
CA MET A 1 14.29 11.41 10.56
C MET A 1 13.71 11.60 9.17
N GLU A 2 13.15 10.55 8.57
CA GLU A 2 12.50 10.72 7.26
C GLU A 2 11.31 11.66 7.42
N HIS A 3 11.20 12.64 6.54
CA HIS A 3 10.08 13.57 6.51
C HIS A 3 9.09 13.08 5.47
N PHE A 4 8.07 12.32 5.91
CA PHE A 4 6.98 11.88 5.05
C PHE A 4 6.03 13.04 4.71
N ASN A 5 5.34 12.95 3.56
CA ASN A 5 4.29 13.88 3.18
C ASN A 5 3.20 13.90 4.28
N LYS A 6 2.88 15.09 4.80
CA LYS A 6 1.92 15.25 5.91
C LYS A 6 0.51 14.82 5.54
N GLN A 7 0.09 15.02 4.29
CA GLN A 7 -1.22 14.58 3.82
C GLN A 7 -1.29 13.05 3.81
N HIS A 8 -0.23 12.38 3.35
CA HIS A 8 -0.14 10.91 3.34
C HIS A 8 -0.18 10.31 4.74
N VAL A 9 0.60 10.91 5.66
CA VAL A 9 0.59 10.51 7.08
C VAL A 9 -0.82 10.68 7.67
N THR A 10 -1.50 11.78 7.37
CA THR A 10 -2.85 12.02 7.88
C THR A 10 -3.84 11.01 7.32
N TYR A 11 -3.82 10.80 6.00
CA TYR A 11 -4.69 9.84 5.31
C TYR A 11 -4.56 8.42 5.87
N LEU A 12 -3.32 7.89 5.99
CA LEU A 12 -3.11 6.54 6.52
C LEU A 12 -3.50 6.43 8.00
N ASN A 13 -3.22 7.45 8.82
CA ASN A 13 -3.58 7.45 10.23
C ASN A 13 -5.10 7.43 10.45
N GLU A 14 -5.90 8.03 9.56
CA GLU A 14 -7.38 7.97 9.62
C GLU A 14 -7.90 6.53 9.48
N TYR A 15 -7.16 5.68 8.77
CA TYR A 15 -7.40 4.24 8.67
C TYR A 15 -6.64 3.41 9.72
N GLY A 16 -5.93 4.05 10.65
CA GLY A 16 -5.18 3.37 11.69
C GLY A 16 -3.89 2.69 11.20
N TRP A 17 -3.34 3.14 10.08
CA TRP A 17 -2.07 2.66 9.51
C TRP A 17 -0.95 3.64 9.79
N SER A 18 0.23 3.14 10.15
CA SER A 18 1.37 3.99 10.47
C SER A 18 2.57 3.70 9.57
N ILE A 19 3.21 4.74 9.05
CA ILE A 19 4.34 4.60 8.12
C ILE A 19 5.60 4.15 8.90
N GLU A 20 6.25 3.10 8.41
CA GLU A 20 7.60 2.70 8.81
C GLU A 20 8.64 3.41 7.95
N ARG A 21 8.54 3.26 6.62
CA ARG A 21 9.51 3.77 5.64
C ARG A 21 8.91 3.94 4.25
N PHE A 22 9.52 4.81 3.44
CA PHE A 22 9.19 4.94 2.02
C PHE A 22 9.55 3.67 1.25
N ALA A 23 8.69 3.26 0.30
CA ALA A 23 8.91 2.08 -0.54
C ALA A 23 9.10 2.43 -2.01
N SER A 24 8.18 3.20 -2.57
CA SER A 24 8.17 3.52 -4.00
C SER A 24 7.35 4.77 -4.31
N GLU A 25 7.63 5.36 -5.46
CA GLU A 25 6.80 6.38 -6.10
C GLU A 25 6.82 6.06 -7.60
N THR A 26 5.63 5.95 -8.19
CA THR A 26 5.48 5.71 -9.62
C THR A 26 4.52 6.74 -10.19
N ASN A 27 4.99 7.47 -11.20
CA ASN A 27 4.16 8.42 -11.92
C ASN A 27 3.74 7.78 -13.24
N TYR A 28 2.44 7.79 -13.52
CA TYR A 28 1.94 7.23 -14.76
C TYR A 28 0.75 8.00 -15.31
N ALA A 29 0.69 7.99 -16.64
CA ALA A 29 -0.44 8.44 -17.44
C ALA A 29 -0.82 7.31 -18.40
N ALA A 30 -1.95 7.44 -19.11
CA ALA A 30 -2.37 6.44 -20.08
C ALA A 30 -1.23 6.06 -21.06
N GLY A 31 -0.86 4.78 -21.07
CA GLY A 31 0.14 4.22 -21.99
C GLY A 31 1.62 4.40 -21.58
N THR A 32 1.93 4.90 -20.38
CA THR A 32 3.33 5.08 -19.93
C THR A 32 3.91 3.85 -19.23
N LEU A 33 3.07 2.95 -18.71
CA LEU A 33 3.49 1.69 -18.10
C LEU A 33 3.28 0.52 -19.07
N GLN A 34 4.27 -0.37 -19.17
CA GLN A 34 4.16 -1.57 -20.01
C GLN A 34 3.01 -2.48 -19.58
N SER A 35 2.69 -2.49 -18.29
CA SER A 35 1.58 -3.24 -17.66
C SER A 35 0.45 -2.31 -17.21
N TYR A 36 0.26 -1.16 -17.87
CA TYR A 36 -0.71 -0.14 -17.45
C TYR A 36 -2.12 -0.71 -17.27
N GLU A 37 -2.64 -1.44 -18.25
CA GLU A 37 -4.00 -1.99 -18.20
C GLU A 37 -4.18 -3.00 -17.05
N ASP A 38 -3.21 -3.89 -16.85
CA ASP A 38 -3.25 -4.89 -15.77
C ASP A 38 -3.16 -4.23 -14.39
N HIS A 39 -2.32 -3.20 -14.26
CA HIS A 39 -2.17 -2.42 -13.03
C HIS A 39 -3.45 -1.67 -12.68
N MET A 40 -4.00 -0.92 -13.64
CA MET A 40 -5.27 -0.21 -13.48
C MET A 40 -6.43 -1.16 -13.17
N ASN A 41 -6.43 -2.35 -13.78
CA ASN A 41 -7.44 -3.36 -13.47
C ASN A 41 -7.30 -3.91 -12.04
N THR A 42 -6.07 -4.09 -11.55
CA THR A 42 -5.81 -4.53 -10.17
C THR A 42 -6.26 -3.49 -9.16
N ILE A 43 -5.89 -2.21 -9.35
CA ILE A 43 -6.33 -1.10 -8.52
C ILE A 43 -7.87 -1.02 -8.47
N ARG A 44 -8.53 -1.14 -9.64
CA ARG A 44 -9.98 -1.05 -9.73
C ARG A 44 -10.70 -2.23 -9.08
N THR A 45 -10.23 -3.46 -9.31
CA THR A 45 -10.96 -4.67 -8.92
C THR A 45 -10.61 -5.17 -7.52
N GLN A 46 -9.36 -5.02 -7.11
CA GLN A 46 -8.86 -5.50 -5.82
C GLN A 46 -8.67 -4.35 -4.84
N GLY A 47 -8.09 -3.24 -5.29
CA GLY A 47 -7.99 -2.01 -4.49
C GLY A 47 -9.31 -1.23 -4.35
N ASN A 48 -10.32 -1.54 -5.18
CA ASN A 48 -11.61 -0.85 -5.22
C ASN A 48 -11.48 0.68 -5.39
N VAL A 49 -10.51 1.12 -6.20
CA VAL A 49 -10.33 2.54 -6.56
C VAL A 49 -10.63 2.71 -8.05
N ASP A 50 -11.66 3.47 -8.38
CA ASP A 50 -11.98 3.79 -9.78
C ASP A 50 -11.22 5.04 -10.25
N LEU A 51 -10.16 4.81 -11.03
CA LEU A 51 -9.34 5.87 -11.62
C LEU A 51 -9.84 6.31 -13.00
N THR A 52 -10.96 5.78 -13.50
CA THR A 52 -11.53 6.18 -14.80
C THR A 52 -11.70 7.70 -14.96
N PRO A 53 -12.12 8.47 -13.92
CA PRO A 53 -12.22 9.92 -14.02
C PRO A 53 -10.90 10.64 -14.30
N PHE A 54 -9.75 10.01 -13.99
CA PHE A 54 -8.41 10.60 -14.06
C PHE A 54 -7.57 10.00 -15.20
N ILE A 55 -8.19 9.30 -16.17
CA ILE A 55 -7.47 8.57 -17.22
C ILE A 55 -6.62 9.47 -18.14
N GLU A 56 -7.01 10.73 -18.28
CA GLU A 56 -6.29 11.75 -19.06
C GLU A 56 -5.35 12.60 -18.17
N GLU A 57 -5.30 12.33 -16.87
CA GLU A 57 -4.47 13.04 -15.90
C GLU A 57 -3.27 12.18 -15.50
N GLU A 58 -2.23 12.83 -14.98
CA GLU A 58 -1.14 12.11 -14.32
C GLU A 58 -1.62 11.61 -12.96
N VAL A 59 -1.33 10.34 -12.69
CA VAL A 59 -1.53 9.72 -11.38
C VAL A 59 -0.17 9.43 -10.77
N VAL A 60 0.01 9.88 -9.53
CA VAL A 60 1.16 9.55 -8.70
C VAL A 60 0.72 8.46 -7.72
N GLU A 61 1.41 7.34 -7.76
CA GLU A 61 1.21 6.22 -6.84
C GLU A 61 2.39 6.12 -5.89
N THR A 62 2.14 6.45 -4.62
CA THR A 62 3.16 6.44 -3.56
C THR A 62 2.96 5.25 -2.63
N GLY A 63 3.96 4.38 -2.52
CA GLY A 63 3.96 3.22 -1.63
C GLY A 63 4.75 3.47 -0.34
N TYR A 64 4.15 3.14 0.80
CA TYR A 64 4.79 3.16 2.11
C TYR A 64 4.74 1.78 2.76
N ILE A 65 5.87 1.29 3.27
CA ILE A 65 5.86 0.14 4.17
C ILE A 65 5.33 0.60 5.51
N LEU A 66 4.35 -0.12 6.04
CA LEU A 66 3.66 0.19 7.29
C LEU A 66 4.31 -0.55 8.47
N ASN A 67 4.19 -0.01 9.69
CA ASN A 67 4.71 -0.67 10.89
C ASN A 67 3.92 -1.92 11.24
N GLU A 68 2.63 -1.94 10.89
CA GLU A 68 1.74 -3.05 11.13
C GLU A 68 2.10 -4.27 10.28
N LYS A 69 1.90 -5.45 10.86
CA LYS A 69 2.11 -6.76 10.24
C LYS A 69 1.02 -7.68 10.72
N THR A 70 0.74 -8.73 9.96
CA THR A 70 -0.16 -9.79 10.40
C THR A 70 0.62 -11.06 10.73
N ASP A 71 -0.06 -12.06 11.28
CA ASP A 71 0.48 -13.40 11.47
C ASP A 71 0.65 -14.15 10.13
N HIS A 72 -0.01 -13.68 9.06
CA HIS A 72 0.13 -14.21 7.71
C HIS A 72 1.12 -13.42 6.84
N TYR A 73 1.34 -12.14 7.08
CA TYR A 73 2.15 -11.27 6.23
C TYR A 73 3.09 -10.39 7.07
N ASN A 74 4.38 -10.39 6.72
CA ASN A 74 5.40 -9.66 7.47
C ASN A 74 5.72 -8.27 6.90
N GLN A 75 5.07 -7.88 5.80
CA GLN A 75 5.14 -6.57 5.19
C GLN A 75 3.74 -6.19 4.69
N ILE A 76 3.28 -5.00 5.05
CA ILE A 76 2.09 -4.38 4.47
C ILE A 76 2.54 -3.08 3.81
N VAL A 77 2.11 -2.86 2.57
CA VAL A 77 2.38 -1.63 1.83
C VAL A 77 1.07 -0.86 1.66
N GLY A 78 1.02 0.36 2.17
CA GLY A 78 -0.07 1.30 1.89
C GLY A 78 0.27 2.15 0.67
N TYR A 79 -0.52 1.99 -0.38
CA TYR A 79 -0.43 2.83 -1.58
C TYR A 79 -1.44 3.96 -1.50
N ILE A 80 -0.98 5.16 -1.83
CA ILE A 80 -1.80 6.37 -1.96
C ILE A 80 -1.71 6.82 -3.41
N LEU A 81 -2.88 7.07 -3.99
CA LEU A 81 -3.04 7.52 -5.36
C LEU A 81 -3.41 9.00 -5.34
N GLU A 82 -2.63 9.83 -6.03
CA GLU A 82 -2.85 11.26 -6.15
C GLU A 82 -3.03 11.65 -7.62
N SER A 83 -3.89 12.63 -7.87
CA SER A 83 -3.96 13.32 -9.15
C SER A 83 -4.00 14.83 -8.90
N GLY A 84 -3.00 15.54 -9.43
CA GLY A 84 -2.71 16.90 -9.01
C GLY A 84 -2.32 16.98 -7.53
N GLU A 85 -2.98 17.85 -6.75
CA GLU A 85 -2.75 18.02 -5.31
C GLU A 85 -3.73 17.21 -4.44
N ASN A 86 -4.53 16.33 -5.04
CA ASN A 86 -5.60 15.61 -4.36
C ASN A 86 -5.28 14.12 -4.25
N ILE A 87 -5.47 13.56 -3.06
CA ILE A 87 -5.57 12.11 -2.88
C ILE A 87 -6.90 11.65 -3.48
N VAL A 88 -6.82 10.76 -4.46
CA VAL A 88 -7.98 10.20 -5.18
C VAL A 88 -8.33 8.79 -4.73
N GLY A 89 -7.45 8.14 -3.97
CA GLY A 89 -7.71 6.84 -3.37
C GLY A 89 -6.48 6.23 -2.72
N GLY A 90 -6.65 4.99 -2.25
CA GLY A 90 -5.57 4.21 -1.69
C GLY A 90 -5.96 2.75 -1.55
N TYR A 91 -4.97 1.89 -1.44
CA TYR A 91 -5.15 0.45 -1.32
C TYR A 91 -3.99 -0.17 -0.54
N LEU A 92 -4.12 -1.44 -0.17
CA LEU A 92 -3.10 -2.17 0.60
C LEU A 92 -2.58 -3.36 -0.21
N GLU A 93 -1.28 -3.63 -0.12
CA GLU A 93 -0.68 -4.91 -0.52
C GLU A 93 -0.11 -5.63 0.71
N PHE A 94 -0.43 -6.91 0.83
CA PHE A 94 0.04 -7.80 1.89
C PHE A 94 1.09 -8.75 1.33
N ASN A 95 2.31 -8.64 1.81
CA ASN A 95 3.48 -9.27 1.19
C ASN A 95 4.29 -10.08 2.21
N HIS A 96 5.13 -10.97 1.67
CA HIS A 96 6.23 -11.58 2.42
C HIS A 96 7.56 -10.99 1.95
N GLU A 97 8.19 -10.18 2.79
CA GLU A 97 9.57 -9.77 2.65
C GLU A 97 10.49 -10.89 3.14
N VAL A 98 11.24 -11.49 2.22
CA VAL A 98 12.17 -12.59 2.49
C VAL A 98 13.59 -12.13 2.23
N LYS A 99 14.41 -12.11 3.28
CA LYS A 99 15.84 -11.85 3.16
C LYS A 99 16.58 -13.14 2.80
N GLN A 100 17.18 -13.18 1.62
CA GLN A 100 17.96 -14.31 1.15
C GLN A 100 19.36 -14.36 1.79
N ILE A 101 20.03 -15.51 1.66
CA ILE A 101 21.36 -15.78 2.23
C ILE A 101 22.42 -14.81 1.70
N ASP A 102 22.26 -14.35 0.46
CA ASP A 102 23.14 -13.38 -0.20
C ASP A 102 22.83 -11.92 0.16
N GLY A 103 21.83 -11.67 1.01
CA GLY A 103 21.41 -10.35 1.43
C GLY A 103 20.42 -9.66 0.49
N ILE A 104 20.03 -10.29 -0.63
CA ILE A 104 18.98 -9.79 -1.51
C ILE A 104 17.63 -9.91 -0.80
N ILE A 105 16.82 -8.85 -0.89
CA ILE A 105 15.44 -8.86 -0.43
C ILE A 105 14.56 -9.29 -1.61
N ARG A 106 13.79 -10.36 -1.41
CA ARG A 106 12.72 -10.78 -2.32
C ARG A 106 11.38 -10.45 -1.70
N ILE A 107 10.47 -9.89 -2.49
CA ILE A 107 9.08 -9.66 -2.10
C ILE A 107 8.23 -10.72 -2.79
N ASP A 108 7.62 -11.60 -2.00
CA ASP A 108 6.61 -12.52 -2.50
C ASP A 108 5.25 -11.84 -2.32
N LYS A 109 4.62 -11.48 -3.44
CA LYS A 109 3.33 -10.79 -3.46
C LYS A 109 2.23 -11.70 -2.92
N GLY A 110 1.41 -11.15 -2.03
CA GLY A 110 0.20 -11.79 -1.53
C GLY A 110 -1.05 -11.10 -2.04
N GLU A 111 -1.88 -10.64 -1.11
CA GLU A 111 -3.21 -10.08 -1.40
C GLU A 111 -3.15 -8.57 -1.63
N THR A 112 -3.97 -8.09 -2.57
CA THR A 112 -4.28 -6.66 -2.73
C THR A 112 -5.70 -6.41 -2.24
N THR A 113 -5.90 -5.39 -1.43
CA THR A 113 -7.22 -5.08 -0.84
C THR A 113 -7.53 -3.59 -0.94
N PRO A 114 -8.80 -3.19 -0.79
CA PRO A 114 -9.13 -1.79 -0.57
C PRO A 114 -8.45 -1.26 0.69
N MET A 115 -8.31 0.06 0.79
CA MET A 115 -7.97 0.70 2.05
C MET A 115 -9.13 0.50 3.04
N PHE A 116 -8.85 -0.13 4.18
CA PHE A 116 -9.82 -0.32 5.26
C PHE A 116 -9.17 0.03 6.61
N ASN A 117 -9.99 0.18 7.65
CA ASN A 117 -9.47 0.54 8.96
C ASN A 117 -8.74 -0.65 9.59
N SER A 118 -7.54 -0.46 10.11
CA SER A 118 -6.73 -1.54 10.69
C SER A 118 -7.44 -2.29 11.83
N ASN A 119 -8.40 -1.66 12.51
CA ASN A 119 -9.23 -2.32 13.52
C ASN A 119 -10.19 -3.38 12.94
N ASP A 120 -10.55 -3.27 11.66
CA ASP A 120 -11.45 -4.20 10.96
C ASP A 120 -10.70 -5.43 10.45
N MET A 121 -9.38 -5.52 10.66
CA MET A 121 -8.53 -6.64 10.21
C MET A 121 -9.04 -7.99 10.71
N ASN A 122 -9.61 -8.05 11.90
CA ASN A 122 -10.12 -9.30 12.48
C ASN A 122 -11.30 -9.90 11.69
N GLU A 123 -11.94 -9.10 10.82
CA GLU A 123 -13.01 -9.55 9.92
C GLU A 123 -12.44 -10.15 8.62
N GLN A 124 -11.14 -9.95 8.36
CA GLN A 124 -10.43 -10.37 7.15
C GLN A 124 -9.58 -11.62 7.41
N SER A 125 -10.23 -12.77 7.62
CA SER A 125 -9.57 -14.02 8.03
C SER A 125 -8.42 -14.49 7.11
N ILE A 126 -8.44 -14.12 5.83
CA ILE A 126 -7.39 -14.43 4.85
C ILE A 126 -6.12 -13.61 5.14
N LEU A 127 -6.27 -12.38 5.60
CA LEU A 127 -5.17 -11.45 5.88
C LEU A 127 -4.49 -11.73 7.21
N GLY A 128 -5.16 -12.46 8.11
CA GLY A 128 -4.66 -12.78 9.43
C GLY A 128 -4.92 -11.66 10.44
N HIS A 129 -4.30 -11.76 11.62
CA HIS A 129 -4.48 -10.79 12.71
C HIS A 129 -3.25 -9.90 12.88
N ILE A 130 -3.47 -8.62 13.22
CA ILE A 130 -2.35 -7.70 13.50
C ILE A 130 -1.53 -8.22 14.67
N VAL A 131 -0.23 -8.40 14.45
CA VAL A 131 0.72 -8.82 15.49
C VAL A 131 1.38 -7.57 16.05
N ILE A 132 0.91 -7.13 17.21
CA ILE A 132 1.59 -6.06 17.97
C ILE A 132 2.92 -6.63 18.44
N HIS A 133 4.02 -6.18 17.83
CA HIS A 133 5.35 -6.40 18.39
C HIS A 133 5.46 -5.60 19.69
N ASN A 134 5.08 -6.22 20.80
CA ASN A 134 5.50 -5.77 22.12
C ASN A 134 7.02 -5.90 22.17
N ASN A 135 7.72 -4.82 21.83
CA ASN A 135 9.10 -4.63 22.22
C ASN A 135 9.12 -4.48 23.75
N ASN A 136 8.99 -5.61 24.46
CA ASN A 136 9.41 -5.69 25.84
C ASN A 136 10.92 -5.49 25.85
N LYS A 137 11.31 -4.33 26.35
CA LYS A 137 12.67 -3.96 26.75
C LYS A 137 13.33 -5.04 27.60
#